data_AF-A0A2G2MK00-F1
#
_entry.id   AF-A0A2G2MK00-F1
#
_cell.length_a   1.000
_cell.length_b   1.000
_cell.length_c   1.000
_cell.angle_alpha   90.00
_cell.angle_beta   90.00
_cell.angle_gamma   90.00
#
_symmetry.space_group_name_H-M   'P 1'
#
loop_
_entity.id
_entity.type
_entity.pdbx_description
1 polymer ?
#
loop_
_entity_poly.entity_id
_entity_poly.type
_entity_poly.pdbx_seq_one_letter_code
_entity_poly.pdbx_strand_id
1 'polypeptide(L)' 'MVKLLLASILLLGMFSSFSIAHSGGTDRQGCHVDSRTGVRHCH' A
#
# COMPACT_ATOMS: atom_id res chain seq x y z
N MET A 1 -28.16 3.52 -22.54
CA MET A 1 -27.91 3.25 -21.10
C MET A 1 -26.74 2.29 -20.91
N VAL A 2 -26.74 1.09 -21.53
CA VAL A 2 -25.63 0.11 -21.42
C VAL A 2 -24.24 0.67 -21.77
N LYS A 3 -24.12 1.52 -22.80
CA LYS A 3 -22.83 2.13 -23.20
C LYS A 3 -22.23 3.04 -22.12
N LEU A 4 -23.07 3.82 -21.42
CA LEU A 4 -22.65 4.65 -20.28
C LEU A 4 -22.23 3.78 -19.09
N LEU A 5 -22.91 2.67 -18.89
CA LEU A 5 -22.64 1.72 -17.81
C LEU A 5 -21.34 0.94 -18.03
N LEU A 6 -21.02 0.58 -19.29
CA LEU A 6 -19.73 0.00 -19.66
C LEU A 6 -18.59 1.01 -19.50
N ALA A 7 -18.80 2.27 -19.89
CA ALA A 7 -17.81 3.32 -19.75
C ALA A 7 -17.47 3.61 -18.27
N SER A 8 -18.45 3.60 -17.38
CA SER A 8 -18.21 3.80 -15.94
C SER A 8 -17.43 2.64 -15.33
N ILE A 9 -17.78 1.39 -15.65
CA ILE A 9 -17.05 0.20 -15.14
C ILE A 9 -15.58 0.24 -15.58
N LEU A 10 -15.31 0.59 -16.85
CA LEU A 10 -13.95 0.69 -17.37
C LEU A 10 -13.14 1.78 -16.64
N LEU A 11 -13.76 2.94 -16.37
CA LEU A 11 -13.10 4.05 -15.67
C LEU A 11 -12.75 3.69 -14.23
N LEU A 12 -13.63 2.98 -13.51
CA LEU A 12 -13.37 2.56 -12.13
C LEU A 12 -12.25 1.51 -12.04
N GLY A 13 -12.12 0.63 -13.04
CA GLY A 13 -11.08 -0.42 -13.06
C GLY A 13 -9.65 0.12 -13.13
N MET A 14 -9.45 1.28 -13.76
CA MET A 14 -8.12 1.89 -13.99
C MET A 14 -7.39 2.31 -12.71
N PHE A 15 -8.11 2.55 -11.60
CA PHE A 15 -7.52 3.06 -10.35
C PHE A 15 -7.18 1.96 -9.32
N SER A 16 -7.44 0.69 -9.65
CA SER A 16 -7.33 -0.44 -8.72
C SER A 16 -5.89 -0.85 -8.35
N SER A 17 -4.87 -0.37 -9.07
CA SER A 17 -3.49 -0.84 -8.92
C SER A 17 -2.56 0.11 -8.14
N PHE A 18 -3.09 1.16 -7.50
CA PHE A 18 -2.26 2.12 -6.77
C PHE A 18 -1.96 1.63 -5.35
N SER A 19 -0.94 0.76 -5.22
CA SER A 19 -0.38 0.36 -3.94
C SER A 19 0.76 1.31 -3.54
N ILE A 20 0.53 2.18 -2.56
CA ILE A 20 1.58 3.03 -1.98
C ILE A 20 2.43 2.16 -1.05
N ALA A 21 3.63 1.76 -1.52
CA ALA A 21 4.59 1.07 -0.68
C ALA A 21 5.10 2.01 0.42
N HIS A 22 4.66 1.78 1.66
CA HIS A 22 5.15 2.42 2.87
C HIS A 22 6.12 1.48 3.60
N SER A 23 7.15 2.02 4.28
CA SER A 23 8.18 1.20 4.94
C SER A 23 7.65 0.32 6.09
N GLY A 24 6.38 0.49 6.48
CA GLY A 24 5.79 -0.31 7.56
C GLY A 24 6.39 -0.01 8.93
N GLY A 25 7.02 1.15 9.09
CA GLY A 25 7.67 1.54 10.35
C GLY A 25 9.14 1.14 10.45
N THR A 26 9.75 0.62 9.37
CA THR A 26 11.20 0.42 9.31
C THR A 26 11.91 1.70 8.88
N ASP A 27 13.12 1.89 9.38
CA ASP A 27 14.05 2.94 8.94
C ASP A 27 14.56 2.66 7.50
N ARG A 28 15.36 3.59 6.98
CA ARG A 28 15.97 3.49 5.64
C ARG A 28 16.87 2.27 5.42
N GLN A 29 17.24 1.55 6.48
CA GLN A 29 18.04 0.31 6.45
C GLN A 29 17.16 -0.94 6.62
N GLY A 30 15.83 -0.82 6.70
CA GLY A 30 14.95 -1.96 6.97
C GLY A 30 14.82 -2.32 8.44
N CYS A 31 15.28 -1.46 9.37
CA CYS A 31 15.24 -1.76 10.80
C CYS A 31 14.11 -1.07 11.57
N HIS A 32 13.53 -1.73 12.56
CA HIS A 32 12.59 -1.13 13.52
C HIS A 32 12.97 -1.50 14.96
N VAL A 33 12.49 -0.72 15.94
CA VAL A 33 12.65 -1.03 17.36
C VAL A 33 11.31 -1.57 17.87
N ASP A 34 11.32 -2.77 18.44
CA ASP A 34 10.13 -3.36 19.05
C ASP A 34 9.75 -2.56 20.30
N SER A 35 8.49 -2.11 20.35
CA SER A 35 8.01 -1.21 21.41
C SER A 35 7.78 -1.89 22.75
N ARG A 36 7.74 -3.23 22.80
CA ARG A 36 7.52 -4.01 24.02
C ARG A 36 8.83 -4.38 24.70
N THR A 37 9.85 -4.67 23.92
CA THR A 37 11.14 -5.21 24.36
C THR A 37 12.27 -4.19 24.24
N GLY A 38 12.12 -3.18 23.38
CA GLY A 38 13.18 -2.22 23.04
C GLY A 38 14.26 -2.80 22.11
N VAL A 39 14.10 -4.03 21.61
CA VAL A 39 15.09 -4.69 20.74
C VAL A 39 14.98 -4.14 19.31
N ARG A 40 16.13 -3.89 18.67
CA ARG A 40 16.20 -3.49 17.27
C ARG A 40 16.19 -4.72 16.36
N HIS A 41 15.22 -4.78 15.48
CA HIS A 41 15.06 -5.82 14.46
C HIS A 41 15.32 -5.23 13.08
N CYS A 42 16.22 -5.83 12.30
CA CYS A 42 16.47 -5.46 10.91
C CYS A 42 15.93 -6.55 9.98
N HIS A 43 15.20 -6.13 8.95
CA HIS A 43 14.61 -6.98 7.91
C HIS A 43 15.35 -6.81 6.57
#